data_AF-A0AAA9ZFP4-F1
#
_entry.id   AF-A0AAA9ZFP4-F1
#
_cell.length_a   1.000
_cell.length_b   1.000
_cell.length_c   1.000
_cell.angle_alpha   90.00
_cell.angle_beta   90.00
_cell.angle_gamma   90.00
#
_symmetry.space_group_name_H-M   'P 1'
#
loop_
_entity.id
_entity.type
_entity.pdbx_description
1 polymer ?
#
loop_
_entity_poly.entity_id
_entity_poly.type
_entity_poly.pdbx_seq_one_letter_code
_entity_poly.pdbx_strand_id
1 'polypeptide(L)'
;MLREKQYIPVLFLLVFNSFANPISALQHSATLKSFDELRIECSQYLPPVGASYNIEDCSDRCLGLVGRFWNDTTSITTHSVSRFYQRDSCDQDYIERTEQCLCETVRSLSLDASCQRASCSMQCYQDQFGELKQRMPQFVPVSKLQSSQIIGDCAQMLQISDRTLKQILADGYGNSAEGRCLTRCFLVRAGLYSDCRGPNIDRFSIQCEGYGAKYEQSVAKCYAGLKAQQLDGCTLATRFYDECIQSNEYSNSNMDIPQAIGDSVYGLVLTLVGGAGYLAAAILNGLSDAGIP
;
A
#
# COMPACT_ATOMS: atom_id res chain seq x y z
N MET A 1 40.67 72.80 -26.44
CA MET A 1 39.20 72.77 -26.30
C MET A 1 38.81 71.41 -25.76
N LEU A 2 38.21 71.43 -24.57
CA LEU A 2 37.91 70.26 -23.73
C LEU A 2 36.91 69.32 -24.41
N ARG A 3 37.20 68.01 -24.37
CA ARG A 3 36.18 66.97 -24.56
C ARG A 3 36.38 65.92 -23.46
N GLU A 4 35.51 65.98 -22.47
CA GLU A 4 35.42 65.03 -21.36
C GLU A 4 35.24 63.60 -21.91
N LYS A 5 36.05 62.67 -21.39
CA LYS A 5 35.85 61.23 -21.58
C LYS A 5 35.03 60.73 -20.39
N GLN A 6 33.79 60.35 -20.68
CA GLN A 6 32.86 59.75 -19.74
C GLN A 6 33.23 58.27 -19.53
N TYR A 7 33.64 57.91 -18.32
CA TYR A 7 33.92 56.54 -17.91
C TYR A 7 32.61 55.83 -17.57
N ILE A 8 32.28 54.77 -18.31
CA ILE A 8 31.19 53.83 -17.98
C ILE A 8 31.84 52.64 -17.27
N PRO A 9 31.50 52.34 -15.99
CA PRO A 9 32.01 51.14 -15.33
C PRO A 9 31.24 49.91 -15.83
N VAL A 10 31.97 48.95 -16.37
CA VAL A 10 31.46 47.63 -16.77
C VAL A 10 31.16 46.82 -15.50
N LEU A 11 29.88 46.70 -15.15
CA LEU A 11 29.42 45.82 -14.08
C LEU A 11 29.35 44.38 -14.65
N PHE A 12 30.36 43.57 -14.35
CA PHE A 12 30.36 42.13 -14.60
C PHE A 12 29.32 41.45 -13.69
N LEU A 13 28.15 41.12 -14.23
CA LEU A 13 27.20 40.21 -13.59
C LEU A 13 27.60 38.77 -13.90
N LEU A 14 28.35 38.14 -12.99
CA LEU A 14 28.53 36.69 -12.96
C LEU A 14 27.24 36.05 -12.47
N VAL A 15 26.36 35.67 -13.40
CA VAL A 15 25.22 34.80 -13.13
C VAL A 15 25.75 33.38 -12.94
N PHE A 16 26.06 33.00 -11.70
CA PHE A 16 26.20 31.61 -11.32
C PHE A 16 24.82 30.94 -11.42
N ASN A 17 24.55 30.30 -12.56
CA ASN A 17 23.46 29.35 -12.69
C ASN A 17 23.82 28.09 -11.88
N SER A 18 23.53 28.13 -10.58
CA SER A 18 23.43 26.93 -9.77
C SER A 18 22.17 26.18 -10.21
N PHE A 19 22.28 25.36 -11.25
CA PHE A 19 21.36 24.24 -11.43
C PHE A 19 21.63 23.27 -10.29
N ALA A 20 21.04 23.55 -9.13
CA ALA A 20 20.74 22.52 -8.17
C ALA A 20 19.72 21.60 -8.84
N ASN A 21 20.22 20.59 -9.56
CA ASN A 21 19.43 19.39 -9.80
C ASN A 21 18.93 18.98 -8.41
N PRO A 22 17.60 18.95 -8.15
CA PRO A 22 17.16 18.24 -6.97
C PRO A 22 17.67 16.82 -7.17
N ILE A 23 18.65 16.43 -6.34
CA ILE A 23 18.95 15.03 -6.08
C ILE A 23 17.57 14.41 -5.89
N SER A 24 17.14 13.58 -6.83
CA SER A 24 15.83 12.97 -6.80
C SER A 24 15.69 12.34 -5.43
N ALA A 25 14.94 13.00 -4.55
CA ALA A 25 14.77 12.53 -3.19
C ALA A 25 14.21 11.12 -3.34
N LEU A 26 14.97 10.13 -2.86
CA LEU A 26 14.69 8.70 -2.88
C LEU A 26 13.17 8.46 -2.95
N GLN A 27 12.62 8.29 -4.15
CA GLN A 27 11.19 8.55 -4.37
C GLN A 27 10.40 7.40 -3.75
N HIS A 28 9.89 7.56 -2.54
CA HIS A 28 9.23 6.50 -1.78
C HIS A 28 8.04 5.99 -2.61
N SER A 29 7.86 4.67 -2.72
CA SER A 29 6.75 4.03 -3.45
C SER A 29 5.43 4.08 -2.67
N ALA A 30 5.42 4.72 -1.50
CA ALA A 30 4.24 4.92 -0.67
C ALA A 30 3.17 5.69 -1.42
N THR A 31 2.00 5.08 -1.57
CA THR A 31 0.85 5.72 -2.23
C THR A 31 0.08 6.55 -1.21
N LEU A 32 -0.07 7.85 -1.49
CA LEU A 32 -0.94 8.76 -0.74
C LEU A 32 -2.04 9.25 -1.67
N LYS A 33 -3.29 9.20 -1.22
CA LYS A 33 -4.44 9.70 -1.98
C LYS A 33 -5.41 10.41 -1.05
N SER A 34 -5.87 11.58 -1.45
CA SER A 34 -7.01 12.27 -0.87
C SER A 34 -8.31 11.63 -1.35
N PHE A 35 -9.42 11.90 -0.67
CA PHE A 35 -10.70 11.33 -1.05
C PHE A 35 -11.15 11.85 -2.44
N ASP A 36 -10.84 13.10 -2.78
CA ASP A 36 -11.11 13.65 -4.11
C ASP A 36 -10.30 12.95 -5.21
N GLU A 37 -9.03 12.60 -4.96
CA GLU A 37 -8.24 11.80 -5.90
C GLU A 37 -8.82 10.40 -6.11
N LEU A 38 -9.33 9.75 -5.05
CA LEU A 38 -10.03 8.47 -5.20
C LEU A 38 -11.27 8.60 -6.10
N ARG A 39 -12.06 9.67 -5.94
CA ARG A 39 -13.23 9.95 -6.80
C ARG A 39 -12.83 10.17 -8.25
N ILE A 40 -11.79 10.99 -8.48
CA ILE A 40 -11.26 11.27 -9.82
C ILE A 40 -10.81 9.96 -10.49
N GLU A 41 -10.08 9.11 -9.78
CA GLU A 41 -9.66 7.82 -10.30
C GLU A 41 -10.85 6.90 -10.61
N CYS A 42 -11.84 6.81 -9.72
CA CYS A 42 -13.04 6.02 -9.96
C CYS A 42 -13.85 6.48 -11.17
N SER A 43 -13.87 7.78 -11.46
CA SER A 43 -14.56 8.30 -12.65
C SER A 43 -13.95 7.82 -13.98
N GLN A 44 -12.73 7.26 -13.97
CA GLN A 44 -12.10 6.65 -15.14
C GLN A 44 -12.59 5.22 -15.40
N TYR A 45 -13.11 4.53 -14.38
CA TYR A 45 -13.57 3.15 -14.47
C TYR A 45 -15.08 3.02 -14.56
N LEU A 46 -15.80 4.00 -13.98
CA LEU A 46 -17.24 3.98 -13.88
C LEU A 46 -17.88 4.60 -15.12
N PRO A 47 -19.08 4.14 -15.52
CA PRO A 47 -19.82 4.76 -16.61
C PRO A 47 -20.13 6.23 -16.29
N PRO A 48 -20.27 7.09 -17.32
CA PRO A 48 -20.67 8.48 -17.12
C PRO A 48 -21.98 8.58 -16.33
N VAL A 49 -22.07 9.59 -15.45
CA VAL A 49 -23.30 9.90 -14.71
C VAL A 49 -24.45 10.07 -15.71
N GLY A 50 -25.47 9.20 -15.62
CA GLY A 50 -26.65 9.22 -16.51
C GLY A 50 -26.57 8.31 -17.74
N ALA A 51 -25.56 7.44 -17.85
CA ALA A 51 -25.43 6.53 -19.00
C ALA A 51 -26.53 5.46 -19.14
N SER A 52 -27.35 5.21 -18.10
CA SER A 52 -28.53 4.34 -18.16
C SER A 52 -29.38 4.42 -16.88
N TYR A 53 -30.69 4.26 -16.99
CA TYR A 53 -31.63 4.20 -15.85
C TYR A 53 -31.53 2.89 -15.02
N ASN A 54 -30.76 1.89 -15.46
CA ASN A 54 -30.71 0.55 -14.87
C ASN A 54 -29.30 0.08 -14.47
N ILE A 55 -28.32 0.98 -14.37
CA ILE A 55 -26.98 0.63 -13.88
C ILE A 55 -26.92 0.95 -12.39
N GLU A 56 -26.61 -0.06 -11.57
CA GLU A 56 -26.35 0.12 -10.14
C GLU A 56 -25.16 1.07 -9.95
N ASP A 57 -25.31 2.07 -9.07
CA ASP A 57 -24.21 2.99 -8.75
C ASP A 57 -23.19 2.28 -7.85
N CYS A 58 -22.00 2.06 -8.39
CA CYS A 58 -20.89 1.40 -7.72
C CYS A 58 -19.79 2.37 -7.30
N SER A 59 -20.08 3.68 -7.22
CA SER A 59 -19.10 4.71 -6.88
C SER A 59 -18.42 4.46 -5.53
N ASP A 60 -19.19 4.21 -4.47
CA ASP A 60 -18.64 3.98 -3.13
C ASP A 60 -17.87 2.67 -3.02
N ARG A 61 -18.30 1.62 -3.74
CA ARG A 61 -17.54 0.38 -3.83
C ARG A 61 -16.21 0.63 -4.53
N CYS A 62 -16.20 1.38 -5.63
CA CYS A 62 -14.97 1.74 -6.32
C CYS A 62 -14.03 2.50 -5.37
N LEU A 63 -14.52 3.51 -4.66
CA LEU A 63 -13.73 4.27 -3.68
C LEU A 63 -13.10 3.34 -2.64
N GLY A 64 -13.86 2.39 -2.12
CA GLY A 64 -13.37 1.40 -1.19
C GLY A 64 -12.32 0.46 -1.76
N LEU A 65 -12.41 0.09 -3.03
CA LEU A 65 -11.39 -0.73 -3.71
C LEU A 65 -10.10 0.04 -3.98
N VAL A 66 -10.19 1.21 -4.63
CA VAL A 66 -9.01 2.03 -4.96
C VAL A 66 -8.35 2.61 -3.72
N GLY A 67 -9.16 2.90 -2.70
CA GLY A 67 -8.73 3.31 -1.37
C GLY A 67 -8.32 2.14 -0.48
N ARG A 68 -8.60 0.88 -0.82
CA ARG A 68 -8.34 -0.30 0.03
C ARG A 68 -8.93 -0.21 1.44
N PHE A 69 -10.18 0.21 1.52
CA PHE A 69 -10.99 0.15 2.72
C PHE A 69 -12.28 -0.64 2.50
N TRP A 70 -12.35 -1.43 1.43
CA TRP A 70 -13.45 -2.36 1.15
C TRP A 70 -12.94 -3.79 1.13
N ASN A 71 -13.72 -4.71 1.71
CA ASN A 71 -13.46 -6.13 1.68
C ASN A 71 -14.57 -6.84 0.90
N ASP A 72 -14.27 -7.35 -0.30
CA ASP A 72 -15.25 -8.06 -1.14
C ASP A 72 -15.71 -9.39 -0.51
N THR A 73 -14.88 -10.05 0.29
CA THR A 73 -15.23 -11.32 0.95
C THR A 73 -16.34 -11.12 1.99
N THR A 74 -16.28 -10.04 2.76
CA THR A 74 -17.30 -9.71 3.77
C THR A 74 -18.33 -8.69 3.29
N SER A 75 -18.12 -8.11 2.10
CA SER A 75 -18.89 -7.00 1.52
C SER A 75 -19.23 -5.92 2.55
N ILE A 76 -18.21 -5.43 3.26
CA ILE A 76 -18.32 -4.32 4.20
C ILE A 76 -17.07 -3.43 4.14
N THR A 77 -17.27 -2.15 4.45
CA THR A 77 -16.17 -1.20 4.63
C THR A 77 -15.37 -1.55 5.88
N THR A 78 -14.05 -1.57 5.77
CA THR A 78 -13.15 -1.83 6.89
C THR A 78 -12.94 -0.56 7.71
N HIS A 79 -12.59 -0.73 8.98
CA HIS A 79 -12.31 0.40 9.89
C HIS A 79 -11.22 1.35 9.35
N SER A 80 -10.36 0.90 8.43
CA SER A 80 -9.35 1.76 7.80
C SER A 80 -9.94 3.01 7.16
N VAL A 81 -11.20 3.02 6.73
CA VAL A 81 -11.85 4.20 6.12
C VAL A 81 -11.82 5.42 7.05
N SER A 82 -11.80 5.19 8.38
CA SER A 82 -11.72 6.21 9.42
C SER A 82 -10.58 7.22 9.22
N ARG A 83 -9.49 6.82 8.54
CA ARG A 83 -8.38 7.71 8.20
C ARG A 83 -8.78 8.89 7.31
N PHE A 84 -9.88 8.78 6.57
CA PHE A 84 -10.42 9.88 5.75
C PHE A 84 -11.33 10.80 6.54
N TYR A 85 -11.60 10.53 7.81
CA TYR A 85 -12.49 11.33 8.64
C TYR A 85 -11.70 12.09 9.71
N GLN A 86 -12.23 13.25 10.07
CA GLN A 86 -11.86 14.03 11.22
C GLN A 86 -12.95 13.83 12.27
N ARG A 87 -12.57 13.27 13.42
CA ARG A 87 -13.48 13.05 14.53
C ARG A 87 -13.69 14.35 15.30
N ASP A 88 -14.89 14.53 15.85
CA ASP A 88 -15.14 15.54 16.88
C ASP A 88 -14.47 15.08 18.18
N SER A 89 -13.67 15.94 18.80
CA SER A 89 -12.98 15.65 20.06
C SER A 89 -13.93 15.44 21.24
N CYS A 90 -15.15 15.97 21.18
CA CYS A 90 -16.14 15.86 22.24
C CYS A 90 -17.04 14.62 22.10
N ASP A 91 -17.05 13.98 20.94
CA ASP A 91 -17.85 12.80 20.66
C ASP A 91 -17.08 11.52 20.97
N GLN A 92 -17.54 10.78 21.98
CA GLN A 92 -16.93 9.53 22.40
C GLN A 92 -17.65 8.29 21.86
N ASP A 93 -18.88 8.45 21.36
CA ASP A 93 -19.78 7.34 21.00
C ASP A 93 -19.86 7.11 19.47
N TYR A 94 -19.06 7.84 18.69
CA TYR A 94 -19.08 7.77 17.22
C TYR A 94 -18.80 6.37 16.67
N ILE A 95 -17.96 5.58 17.36
CA ILE A 95 -17.64 4.20 16.96
C ILE A 95 -18.89 3.34 17.11
N GLU A 96 -19.50 3.35 18.31
CA GLU A 96 -20.67 2.55 18.64
C GLU A 96 -21.84 2.88 17.72
N ARG A 97 -22.09 4.17 17.45
CA ARG A 97 -23.15 4.59 16.52
C ARG A 97 -22.88 4.18 15.08
N THR A 98 -21.61 4.28 14.62
CA THR A 98 -21.23 3.84 13.28
C THR A 98 -21.42 2.33 13.12
N GLU A 99 -20.96 1.52 14.08
CA GLU A 99 -21.13 0.06 14.06
C GLU A 99 -22.61 -0.34 14.14
N GLN A 100 -23.41 0.36 14.95
CA GLN A 100 -24.85 0.13 15.01
C GLN A 100 -25.52 0.42 13.65
N CYS A 101 -25.18 1.54 13.01
CA CYS A 101 -25.67 1.87 11.67
C CYS A 101 -25.28 0.79 10.65
N LEU A 102 -24.04 0.31 10.68
CA LEU A 102 -23.57 -0.77 9.79
C LEU A 102 -24.34 -2.08 10.03
N CYS A 103 -24.64 -2.42 11.29
CA CYS A 103 -25.48 -3.58 11.63
C CYS A 103 -26.87 -3.47 11.00
N GLU A 104 -27.52 -2.33 11.16
CA GLU A 104 -28.93 -2.15 10.78
C GLU A 104 -29.10 -2.01 9.26
N THR A 105 -28.19 -1.28 8.59
CA THR A 105 -28.37 -0.86 7.19
C THR A 105 -27.56 -1.68 6.19
N VAL A 106 -26.41 -2.23 6.60
CA VAL A 106 -25.51 -2.97 5.70
C VAL A 106 -25.67 -4.46 5.90
N ARG A 107 -25.59 -4.94 7.15
CA ARG A 107 -25.62 -6.39 7.45
C ARG A 107 -27.00 -7.02 7.18
N SER A 108 -28.06 -6.22 7.08
CA SER A 108 -29.40 -6.65 6.69
C SER A 108 -29.56 -6.92 5.18
N LEU A 109 -28.65 -6.41 4.34
CA LEU A 109 -28.65 -6.62 2.90
C LEU A 109 -27.96 -7.92 2.50
N SER A 110 -28.35 -8.48 1.35
CA SER A 110 -27.70 -9.68 0.79
C SER A 110 -26.23 -9.41 0.41
N LEU A 111 -25.36 -10.40 0.55
CA LEU A 111 -23.92 -10.27 0.30
C LEU A 111 -23.57 -9.97 -1.18
N ASP A 112 -24.46 -10.34 -2.11
CA ASP A 112 -24.32 -10.06 -3.55
C ASP A 112 -24.69 -8.61 -3.92
N ALA A 113 -25.37 -7.86 -3.04
CA ALA A 113 -25.67 -6.44 -3.21
C ALA A 113 -24.46 -5.55 -2.88
N SER A 114 -23.28 -5.86 -3.43
CA SER A 114 -22.00 -5.27 -2.99
C SER A 114 -21.94 -3.75 -3.18
N CYS A 115 -22.51 -3.19 -4.26
CA CYS A 115 -22.48 -1.74 -4.47
C CYS A 115 -23.45 -1.02 -3.53
N GLN A 116 -24.70 -1.50 -3.40
CA GLN A 116 -25.63 -1.02 -2.38
C GLN A 116 -25.03 -1.07 -0.96
N ARG A 117 -24.40 -2.19 -0.59
CA ARG A 117 -23.75 -2.35 0.73
C ARG A 117 -22.60 -1.37 0.94
N ALA A 118 -21.81 -1.08 -0.10
CA ALA A 118 -20.77 -0.08 -0.03
C ALA A 118 -21.33 1.32 0.20
N SER A 119 -22.39 1.70 -0.54
CA SER A 119 -23.04 3.00 -0.35
C SER A 119 -23.68 3.14 1.04
N CYS A 120 -24.40 2.13 1.53
CA CYS A 120 -24.92 2.14 2.89
C CYS A 120 -23.79 2.22 3.94
N SER A 121 -22.68 1.52 3.71
CA SER A 121 -21.52 1.60 4.62
C SER A 121 -20.95 3.01 4.68
N MET A 122 -20.72 3.65 3.52
CA MET A 122 -20.17 5.00 3.45
C MET A 122 -21.10 6.02 4.07
N GLN A 123 -22.42 5.86 3.87
CA GLN A 123 -23.42 6.71 4.51
C GLN A 123 -23.35 6.64 6.03
N CYS A 124 -23.20 5.44 6.61
CA CYS A 124 -23.01 5.29 8.06
C CYS A 124 -21.79 6.04 8.58
N TYR A 125 -20.65 5.96 7.88
CA TYR A 125 -19.46 6.73 8.28
C TYR A 125 -19.68 8.24 8.15
N GLN A 126 -20.35 8.68 7.08
CA GLN A 126 -20.65 10.09 6.86
C GLN A 126 -21.59 10.67 7.92
N ASP A 127 -22.58 9.89 8.36
CA ASP A 127 -23.58 10.36 9.32
C ASP A 127 -23.12 10.24 10.78
N GLN A 128 -22.31 9.21 11.10
CA GLN A 128 -22.06 8.83 12.49
C GLN A 128 -20.61 9.02 12.95
N PHE A 129 -19.62 9.03 12.04
CA PHE A 129 -18.20 8.94 12.42
C PHE A 129 -17.51 10.31 12.56
N GLY A 130 -17.85 11.28 11.71
CA GLY A 130 -17.26 12.63 11.73
C GLY A 130 -17.21 13.30 10.36
N GLU A 131 -16.38 14.33 10.23
CA GLU A 131 -16.28 15.12 9.00
C GLU A 131 -15.29 14.51 8.00
N LEU A 132 -15.68 14.43 6.73
CA LEU A 132 -14.82 13.89 5.68
C LEU A 132 -13.69 14.88 5.30
N LYS A 133 -12.44 14.43 5.39
CA LYS A 133 -11.24 15.16 4.93
C LYS A 133 -11.04 15.01 3.43
N GLN A 134 -11.80 15.77 2.64
CA GLN A 134 -11.85 15.61 1.17
C GLN A 134 -10.48 15.69 0.48
N ARG A 135 -9.67 16.70 0.83
CA ARG A 135 -8.43 17.05 0.12
C ARG A 135 -7.14 16.61 0.81
N MET A 136 -7.24 15.99 1.99
CA MET A 136 -6.04 15.61 2.75
C MET A 136 -5.57 14.22 2.31
N PRO A 137 -4.37 14.08 1.72
CA PRO A 137 -3.88 12.78 1.30
C PRO A 137 -3.69 11.82 2.48
N GLN A 138 -4.27 10.63 2.38
CA GLN A 138 -4.12 9.55 3.35
C GLN A 138 -3.32 8.41 2.74
N PHE A 139 -2.66 7.65 3.60
CA PHE A 139 -1.95 6.46 3.17
C PHE A 139 -2.92 5.42 2.59
N VAL A 140 -2.55 4.87 1.43
CA VAL A 140 -3.23 3.73 0.82
C VAL A 140 -2.34 2.50 1.05
N PRO A 141 -2.84 1.43 1.69
CA PRO A 141 -2.08 0.21 1.91
C PRO A 141 -1.36 -0.27 0.64
N VAL A 142 -0.14 -0.74 0.80
CA VAL A 142 0.62 -1.38 -0.26
C VAL A 142 -0.04 -2.71 -0.60
N SER A 143 -0.33 -2.92 -1.89
CA SER A 143 -0.85 -4.18 -2.41
C SER A 143 0.20 -5.28 -2.45
N LYS A 144 -0.24 -6.55 -2.55
CA LYS A 144 0.68 -7.67 -2.81
C LYS A 144 1.57 -7.41 -4.03
N LEU A 145 0.98 -6.98 -5.15
CA LEU A 145 1.71 -6.67 -6.39
C LEU A 145 2.75 -5.55 -6.19
N GLN A 146 2.36 -4.44 -5.54
CA GLN A 146 3.28 -3.35 -5.24
C GLN A 146 4.38 -3.80 -4.26
N SER A 147 4.06 -4.67 -3.30
CA SER A 147 5.06 -5.25 -2.41
C SER A 147 6.09 -6.05 -3.20
N SER A 148 5.67 -6.90 -4.14
CA SER A 148 6.58 -7.66 -5.01
C SER A 148 7.49 -6.73 -5.82
N GLN A 149 6.92 -5.67 -6.39
CA GLN A 149 7.68 -4.66 -7.13
C GLN A 149 8.73 -3.97 -6.24
N ILE A 150 8.32 -3.50 -5.06
CA ILE A 150 9.22 -2.85 -4.11
C ILE A 150 10.35 -3.79 -3.67
N ILE A 151 10.06 -5.08 -3.46
CA ILE A 151 11.07 -6.07 -3.08
C ILE A 151 12.06 -6.31 -4.21
N GLY A 152 11.59 -6.41 -5.46
CA GLY A 152 12.44 -6.49 -6.64
C GLY A 152 13.35 -5.27 -6.78
N ASP A 153 12.79 -4.07 -6.67
CA ASP A 153 13.54 -2.81 -6.70
C ASP A 153 14.61 -2.78 -5.58
N CYS A 154 14.25 -3.19 -4.37
CA CYS A 154 15.16 -3.25 -3.24
C CYS A 154 16.27 -4.27 -3.42
N ALA A 155 15.97 -5.46 -3.95
CA ALA A 155 16.98 -6.46 -4.26
C ALA A 155 18.00 -5.92 -5.29
N GLN A 156 17.52 -5.22 -6.32
CA GLN A 156 18.38 -4.57 -7.30
C GLN A 156 19.25 -3.47 -6.67
N MET A 157 18.66 -2.59 -5.85
CA MET A 157 19.40 -1.51 -5.17
C MET A 157 20.48 -2.05 -4.22
N LEU A 158 20.20 -3.16 -3.54
CA LEU A 158 21.12 -3.84 -2.62
C LEU A 158 22.06 -4.82 -3.33
N GLN A 159 21.97 -4.94 -4.67
CA GLN A 159 22.76 -5.87 -5.49
C GLN A 159 22.64 -7.33 -5.03
N ILE A 160 21.45 -7.72 -4.54
CA ILE A 160 21.13 -9.09 -4.14
C ILE A 160 20.83 -9.89 -5.42
N SER A 161 21.60 -10.96 -5.64
CA SER A 161 21.36 -11.85 -6.79
C SER A 161 20.03 -12.58 -6.69
N ASP A 162 19.43 -12.96 -7.82
CA ASP A 162 18.17 -13.74 -7.83
C ASP A 162 18.26 -15.03 -7.01
N ARG A 163 19.43 -15.68 -7.02
CA ARG A 163 19.67 -16.89 -6.22
C ARG A 163 19.60 -16.57 -4.73
N THR A 164 20.31 -15.53 -4.30
CA THR A 164 20.32 -15.08 -2.91
C THR A 164 18.93 -14.61 -2.47
N LEU A 165 18.22 -13.87 -3.34
CA LEU A 165 16.86 -13.46 -3.07
C LEU A 165 15.97 -14.68 -2.83
N LYS A 166 15.96 -15.66 -3.74
CA LYS A 166 15.19 -16.91 -3.56
C LYS A 166 15.51 -17.62 -2.24
N GLN A 167 16.78 -17.65 -1.82
CA GLN A 167 17.18 -18.22 -0.54
C GLN A 167 16.63 -17.40 0.64
N ILE A 168 16.74 -16.07 0.61
CA ILE A 168 16.15 -15.18 1.63
C ILE A 168 14.64 -15.43 1.76
N LEU A 169 13.94 -15.59 0.63
CA LEU A 169 12.49 -15.82 0.62
C LEU A 169 12.10 -17.19 1.18
N ALA A 170 12.92 -18.22 0.92
CA ALA A 170 12.69 -19.57 1.41
C ALA A 170 13.05 -19.71 2.90
N ASP A 171 14.18 -19.14 3.31
CA ASP A 171 14.73 -19.30 4.65
C ASP A 171 14.15 -18.29 5.63
N GLY A 172 13.64 -17.15 5.13
CA GLY A 172 13.11 -16.05 5.93
C GLY A 172 14.08 -14.85 6.03
N TYR A 173 13.51 -13.64 5.95
CA TYR A 173 14.28 -12.39 5.87
C TYR A 173 15.19 -12.13 7.06
N GLY A 174 14.83 -12.60 8.26
CA GLY A 174 15.64 -12.42 9.47
C GLY A 174 16.97 -13.18 9.50
N ASN A 175 17.12 -14.21 8.65
CA ASN A 175 18.20 -15.20 8.79
C ASN A 175 19.54 -14.81 8.12
N SER A 176 19.55 -13.78 7.29
CA SER A 176 20.79 -13.25 6.66
C SER A 176 20.89 -11.74 6.80
N ALA A 177 22.10 -11.18 6.65
CA ALA A 177 22.28 -9.73 6.69
C ALA A 177 21.59 -9.05 5.50
N GLU A 178 21.68 -9.67 4.32
CA GLU A 178 21.03 -9.26 3.09
C GLU A 178 19.51 -9.27 3.24
N GLY A 179 18.95 -10.33 3.84
CA GLY A 179 17.53 -10.43 4.12
C GLY A 179 17.05 -9.33 5.07
N ARG A 180 17.81 -9.04 6.13
CA ARG A 180 17.47 -7.97 7.07
C ARG A 180 17.48 -6.59 6.39
N CYS A 181 18.49 -6.34 5.57
CA CYS A 181 18.57 -5.09 4.81
C CYS A 181 17.50 -4.99 3.72
N LEU A 182 17.10 -6.12 3.13
CA LEU A 182 15.97 -6.18 2.19
C LEU A 182 14.66 -5.78 2.89
N THR A 183 14.37 -6.32 4.08
CA THR A 183 13.20 -5.90 4.89
C THR A 183 13.23 -4.40 5.18
N ARG A 184 14.37 -3.88 5.65
CA ARG A 184 14.51 -2.45 5.90
C ARG A 184 14.21 -1.62 4.65
N CYS A 185 14.81 -1.99 3.51
CA CYS A 185 14.57 -1.29 2.25
C CYS A 185 13.09 -1.30 1.90
N PHE A 186 12.45 -2.46 1.95
CA PHE A 186 11.02 -2.59 1.66
C PHE A 186 10.18 -1.68 2.56
N LEU A 187 10.40 -1.69 3.89
CA LEU A 187 9.62 -0.87 4.84
C LEU A 187 9.79 0.63 4.59
N VAL A 188 11.01 1.06 4.25
CA VAL A 188 11.29 2.46 3.90
C VAL A 188 10.58 2.84 2.59
N ARG A 189 10.72 2.01 1.55
CA ARG A 189 10.13 2.26 0.23
C ARG A 189 8.59 2.22 0.26
N ALA A 190 8.01 1.35 1.09
CA ALA A 190 6.57 1.29 1.37
C ALA A 190 6.07 2.50 2.19
N GLY A 191 6.98 3.33 2.72
CA GLY A 191 6.64 4.48 3.56
C GLY A 191 6.13 4.11 4.95
N LEU A 192 6.43 2.90 5.40
CA LEU A 192 6.06 2.38 6.72
C LEU A 192 7.14 2.65 7.77
N TYR A 193 8.36 2.94 7.34
CA TYR A 193 9.51 3.15 8.22
C TYR A 193 10.42 4.28 7.69
N SER A 194 11.17 4.91 8.57
CA SER A 194 12.28 5.79 8.22
C SER A 194 13.40 5.66 9.24
N ASP A 195 14.66 5.81 8.85
CA ASP A 195 15.77 5.69 9.81
C ASP A 195 15.74 6.77 10.88
N CYS A 196 15.32 7.98 10.50
CA CYS A 196 15.32 9.12 11.42
C CYS A 196 14.22 9.00 12.49
N ARG A 197 12.99 8.63 12.09
CA ARG A 197 11.82 8.62 12.99
C ARG A 197 11.44 7.23 13.48
N GLY A 198 11.92 6.18 12.84
CA GLY A 198 11.46 4.80 13.06
C GLY A 198 10.16 4.50 12.30
N PRO A 199 9.33 3.58 12.83
CA PRO A 199 8.11 3.13 12.18
C PRO A 199 7.03 4.21 12.21
N ASN A 200 6.23 4.25 11.16
CA ASN A 200 4.99 5.02 11.12
C ASN A 200 3.83 4.11 11.59
N ILE A 201 3.54 4.17 12.89
CA ILE A 201 2.56 3.29 13.55
C ILE A 201 1.16 3.46 12.93
N ASP A 202 0.75 4.69 12.62
CA ASP A 202 -0.55 4.97 11.97
C ASP A 202 -0.67 4.31 10.59
N ARG A 203 0.43 4.23 9.83
CA ARG A 203 0.40 3.53 8.54
C ARG A 203 0.41 2.02 8.72
N PHE A 204 1.08 1.51 9.75
CA PHE A 204 1.02 0.09 10.10
C PHE A 204 -0.37 -0.34 10.56
N SER A 205 -1.09 0.48 11.33
CA SER A 205 -2.47 0.18 11.75
C SER A 205 -3.40 0.06 10.54
N ILE A 206 -3.24 0.95 9.56
CA ILE A 206 -3.98 0.90 8.28
C ILE A 206 -3.58 -0.33 7.44
N GLN A 207 -2.29 -0.63 7.36
CA GLN A 207 -1.74 -1.66 6.48
C GLN A 207 -1.96 -3.09 6.98
N CYS A 208 -1.95 -3.29 8.29
CA CYS A 208 -2.07 -4.59 8.95
C CYS A 208 -3.41 -4.76 9.69
N GLU A 209 -4.34 -3.82 9.48
CA GLU A 209 -5.64 -3.78 10.14
C GLU A 209 -5.57 -3.89 11.68
N GLY A 210 -4.48 -3.41 12.27
CA GLY A 210 -4.28 -3.37 13.72
C GLY A 210 -4.76 -2.04 14.28
N TYR A 211 -6.00 -1.98 14.75
CA TYR A 211 -6.62 -0.70 15.14
C TYR A 211 -6.63 -0.46 16.65
N GLY A 212 -6.56 0.83 17.00
CA GLY A 212 -6.86 1.34 18.33
C GLY A 212 -5.65 1.59 19.23
N ALA A 213 -5.90 2.31 20.32
CA ALA A 213 -4.85 2.78 21.23
C ALA A 213 -4.01 1.64 21.83
N LYS A 214 -4.60 0.45 22.05
CA LYS A 214 -3.88 -0.72 22.57
C LYS A 214 -2.82 -1.23 21.60
N TYR A 215 -3.16 -1.32 20.31
CA TYR A 215 -2.20 -1.70 19.26
C TYR A 215 -1.07 -0.66 19.20
N GLU A 216 -1.42 0.62 19.07
CA GLU A 216 -0.44 1.71 18.95
C GLU A 216 0.53 1.75 20.14
N GLN A 217 0.00 1.63 21.37
CA GLN A 217 0.80 1.60 22.59
C GLN A 217 1.70 0.36 22.65
N SER A 218 1.18 -0.81 22.28
CA SER A 218 1.95 -2.07 22.24
C SER A 218 3.11 -1.98 21.27
N VAL A 219 2.86 -1.53 20.03
CA VAL A 219 3.88 -1.36 18.98
C VAL A 219 4.92 -0.32 19.40
N ALA A 220 4.49 0.83 19.93
CA ALA A 220 5.39 1.89 20.39
C ALA A 220 6.32 1.41 21.52
N LYS A 221 5.77 0.69 22.50
CA LYS A 221 6.53 0.13 23.62
C LYS A 221 7.55 -0.91 23.14
N CYS A 222 7.13 -1.83 22.26
CA CYS A 222 8.02 -2.83 21.68
C CYS A 222 9.18 -2.18 20.90
N TYR A 223 8.87 -1.22 20.02
CA TYR A 223 9.90 -0.53 19.23
C TYR A 223 10.88 0.25 20.11
N ALA A 224 10.41 0.93 21.17
CA ALA A 224 11.28 1.62 22.10
C ALA A 224 12.30 0.68 22.77
N GLY A 225 11.86 -0.54 23.13
CA GLY A 225 12.71 -1.58 23.69
C GLY A 225 13.78 -2.08 22.71
N LEU A 226 13.43 -2.26 21.43
CA LEU A 226 14.40 -2.61 20.39
C LEU A 226 15.40 -1.48 20.11
N LYS A 227 14.92 -0.23 20.06
CA LYS A 227 15.76 0.95 19.80
C LYS A 227 16.82 1.14 20.89
N ALA A 228 16.50 0.83 22.15
CA ALA A 228 17.44 0.92 23.26
C ALA A 228 18.62 -0.08 23.16
N GLN A 229 18.50 -1.14 22.36
CA GLN A 229 19.54 -2.16 22.17
C GLN A 229 20.65 -1.72 21.20
N GLN A 230 20.54 -0.54 20.58
CA GLN A 230 21.56 0.02 19.66
C GLN A 230 21.91 -0.93 18.49
N LEU A 231 20.90 -1.64 17.99
CA LEU A 231 21.02 -2.53 16.83
C LEU A 231 21.38 -1.73 15.57
N ASP A 232 22.05 -2.37 14.60
CA ASP A 232 22.20 -1.77 13.27
C ASP A 232 20.82 -1.55 12.63
N GLY A 233 20.75 -0.61 11.68
CA GLY A 233 19.47 -0.21 11.08
C GLY A 233 18.71 -1.36 10.42
N CYS A 234 19.41 -2.28 9.74
CA CYS A 234 18.77 -3.42 9.08
C CYS A 234 18.18 -4.37 10.12
N THR A 235 18.96 -4.73 11.15
CA THR A 235 18.49 -5.60 12.23
C THR A 235 17.36 -4.95 13.03
N LEU A 236 17.43 -3.65 13.33
CA LEU A 236 16.37 -2.94 14.04
C LEU A 236 15.05 -2.98 13.27
N ALA A 237 15.08 -2.69 11.96
CA ALA A 237 13.89 -2.66 11.13
C ALA A 237 13.25 -4.06 10.99
N THR A 238 14.05 -5.11 10.77
CA THR A 238 13.54 -6.48 10.67
C THR A 238 12.98 -6.97 11.99
N ARG A 239 13.71 -6.83 13.10
CA ARG A 239 13.21 -7.24 14.41
C ARG A 239 11.96 -6.47 14.82
N PHE A 240 11.89 -5.17 14.49
CA PHE A 240 10.66 -4.41 14.69
C PHE A 240 9.48 -5.03 13.92
N TYR A 241 9.67 -5.36 12.65
CA TYR A 241 8.62 -5.94 11.85
C TYR A 241 8.17 -7.31 12.40
N ASP A 242 9.11 -8.19 12.71
CA ASP A 242 8.80 -9.56 13.17
C ASP A 242 8.21 -9.56 14.60
N GLU A 243 8.85 -8.84 15.53
CA GLU A 243 8.51 -8.89 16.95
C GLU A 243 7.38 -7.92 17.32
N CYS A 244 7.34 -6.72 16.73
CA CYS A 244 6.38 -5.69 17.13
C CYS A 244 5.13 -5.64 16.25
N ILE A 245 5.20 -6.12 15.00
CA ILE A 245 4.08 -6.11 14.05
C ILE A 245 3.54 -7.53 13.82
N GLN A 246 4.35 -8.44 13.28
CA GLN A 246 3.86 -9.79 12.93
C GLN A 246 3.42 -10.59 14.15
N SER A 247 4.20 -10.53 15.23
CA SER A 247 3.90 -11.23 16.49
C SER A 247 2.93 -10.49 17.41
N ASN A 248 2.35 -9.37 16.95
CA ASN A 248 1.46 -8.56 17.76
C ASN A 248 0.04 -9.13 17.77
N GLU A 249 -0.52 -9.37 18.96
CA GLU A 249 -1.86 -9.96 19.13
C GLU A 249 -3.01 -9.16 18.50
N TYR A 250 -2.82 -7.85 18.26
CA TYR A 250 -3.83 -6.99 17.64
C TYR A 250 -3.64 -6.81 16.13
N SER A 251 -2.60 -7.38 15.53
CA SER A 251 -2.25 -7.19 14.12
C SER A 251 -2.78 -8.34 13.27
N ASN A 252 -3.64 -8.04 12.28
CA ASN A 252 -4.03 -9.00 11.26
C ASN A 252 -3.04 -8.96 10.09
N SER A 253 -1.76 -9.19 10.41
CA SER A 253 -0.61 -9.01 9.50
C SER A 253 -0.78 -9.80 8.18
N ASN A 254 -1.39 -9.18 7.17
CA ASN A 254 -1.55 -9.72 5.82
C ASN A 254 -0.49 -9.16 4.85
N MET A 255 0.52 -8.48 5.38
CA MET A 255 1.71 -8.09 4.62
C MET A 255 2.65 -9.30 4.56
N ASP A 256 2.19 -10.33 3.89
CA ASP A 256 2.95 -11.56 3.73
C ASP A 256 3.98 -11.33 2.62
N ILE A 257 5.09 -10.66 3.01
CA ILE A 257 6.27 -10.41 2.17
C ILE A 257 6.72 -11.71 1.46
N PRO A 258 6.67 -12.91 2.08
CA PRO A 258 6.89 -14.19 1.39
C PRO A 258 5.90 -14.51 0.25
N GLN A 259 4.59 -14.32 0.43
CA GLN A 259 3.58 -14.67 -0.59
C GLN A 259 3.54 -13.71 -1.77
N ALA A 260 3.89 -12.43 -1.57
CA ALA A 260 3.92 -11.44 -2.64
C ALA A 260 4.78 -11.91 -3.83
N ILE A 261 5.82 -12.69 -3.58
CA ILE A 261 6.82 -13.08 -4.58
C ILE A 261 6.65 -14.52 -5.04
N GLY A 262 6.03 -15.39 -4.22
CA GLY A 262 5.66 -16.74 -4.62
C GLY A 262 4.82 -16.74 -5.90
N ASP A 263 3.71 -16.00 -5.92
CA ASP A 263 2.80 -16.01 -7.07
C ASP A 263 3.41 -15.32 -8.31
N SER A 264 4.27 -14.31 -8.12
CA SER A 264 4.89 -13.57 -9.23
C SER A 264 6.06 -14.32 -9.87
N VAL A 265 6.86 -15.07 -9.10
CA VAL A 265 8.01 -15.83 -9.64
C VAL A 265 7.55 -17.17 -10.21
N TYR A 266 6.56 -17.85 -9.61
CA TYR A 266 5.98 -19.05 -10.23
C TYR A 266 5.19 -18.72 -11.52
N GLY A 267 4.54 -17.55 -11.59
CA GLY A 267 3.84 -17.08 -12.80
C GLY A 267 4.76 -16.69 -13.96
N LEU A 268 5.92 -16.07 -13.69
CA LEU A 268 6.88 -15.70 -14.74
C LEU A 268 7.73 -16.88 -15.24
N VAL A 269 7.98 -17.89 -14.39
CA VAL A 269 8.76 -19.08 -14.79
C VAL A 269 7.93 -20.03 -15.65
N LEU A 270 6.60 -20.11 -15.45
CA LEU A 270 5.73 -20.93 -16.31
C LEU A 270 5.55 -20.37 -17.73
N THR A 271 5.73 -19.07 -17.95
CA THR A 271 5.64 -18.48 -19.30
C THR A 271 6.94 -18.59 -20.11
N LEU A 272 8.11 -18.72 -19.46
CA LEU A 272 9.39 -18.86 -20.18
C LEU A 272 9.91 -20.30 -20.27
N VAL A 273 9.43 -21.23 -19.45
CA VAL A 273 9.83 -22.65 -19.50
C VAL A 273 8.69 -23.59 -19.93
N GLY A 274 7.43 -23.11 -19.97
CA GLY A 274 6.26 -23.93 -20.32
C GLY A 274 5.82 -23.91 -21.80
N GLY A 275 6.39 -23.04 -22.63
CA GLY A 275 5.93 -22.80 -24.01
C GLY A 275 6.20 -23.91 -25.05
N ALA A 276 7.02 -24.91 -24.72
CA ALA A 276 7.34 -26.02 -25.64
C ALA A 276 6.68 -27.36 -25.27
N GLY A 277 6.04 -27.47 -24.10
CA GLY A 277 5.46 -28.73 -23.61
C GLY A 277 4.00 -28.97 -24.01
N TYR A 278 3.22 -27.90 -24.19
CA TYR A 278 1.77 -28.02 -24.43
C TYR A 278 1.38 -28.31 -25.88
N LEU A 279 2.30 -28.13 -26.85
CA LEU A 279 2.08 -28.50 -28.25
C LEU A 279 2.42 -29.96 -28.56
N ALA A 280 3.20 -30.65 -27.71
CA ALA A 280 3.51 -32.07 -27.90
C ALA A 280 2.41 -33.01 -27.37
N ALA A 281 1.69 -32.62 -26.31
CA ALA A 281 0.62 -33.43 -25.72
C ALA A 281 -0.69 -33.39 -26.52
N ALA A 282 -0.95 -32.31 -27.26
CA ALA A 282 -2.15 -32.16 -28.09
C ALA A 282 -2.06 -32.93 -29.43
N ILE A 283 -0.85 -33.25 -29.91
CA ILE A 283 -0.65 -34.00 -31.16
C ILE A 283 -0.67 -35.52 -30.92
N LEU A 284 -0.24 -35.99 -29.74
CA LEU A 284 -0.23 -37.42 -29.41
C LEU A 284 -1.59 -37.98 -29.00
N ASN A 285 -2.47 -37.16 -28.40
CA ASN A 285 -3.83 -37.59 -28.04
C ASN A 285 -4.84 -37.49 -29.19
N GLY A 286 -4.50 -36.79 -30.28
CA GLY A 286 -5.33 -36.72 -31.50
C GLY A 286 -5.13 -37.88 -32.47
N LEU A 287 -4.14 -38.76 -32.24
CA LEU A 287 -3.81 -39.89 -33.10
C LEU A 287 -4.30 -41.25 -32.58
N SER A 288 -4.93 -41.31 -31.39
CA SER A 288 -5.53 -42.56 -30.88
C SER A 288 -7.03 -42.69 -31.11
N ASP A 289 -7.69 -41.67 -31.70
CA ASP A 289 -9.15 -41.66 -31.94
C ASP A 289 -9.55 -41.78 -33.43
N ALA A 290 -8.60 -42.06 -34.33
CA ALA A 290 -8.90 -42.45 -35.70
C ALA A 290 -8.69 -43.97 -35.87
N GLY A 291 -9.59 -44.75 -35.27
CA GLY A 291 -9.68 -46.19 -35.51
C GLY A 291 -10.15 -46.47 -36.95
N ILE A 292 -9.20 -46.79 -37.84
CA ILE A 292 -9.41 -47.49 -39.11
C ILE A 292 -8.28 -48.52 -39.20
N PRO A 293 -8.58 -49.81 -39.50
CA PRO A 293 -7.67 -50.95 -39.30
C PRO A 293 -6.30 -50.84 -39.97
#